data_AF-A0A4U6UWZ6-F1
#
_entry.id   AF-A0A4U6UWZ6-F1
#
_cell.length_a   1.000
_cell.length_b   1.000
_cell.length_c   1.000
_cell.angle_alpha   90.00
_cell.angle_beta   90.00
_cell.angle_gamma   90.00
#
_symmetry.space_group_name_H-M   'P 1'
#
loop_
_entity.id
_entity.type
_entity.pdbx_description
1 polymer ?
#
loop_
_entity_poly.entity_id
_entity_poly.type
_entity_poly.pdbx_seq_one_letter_code
_entity_poly.pdbx_strand_id
1 'polypeptide(L)'
;MAGIIVLVILIPSVAKERASAGFIFTHFNVDDSAGIHDKAYILAVGLLMSQYSVIGYDASAHMTEETKNADWSGPMGIITSVALSSVFGWIYLVALASLVTDIPYLLDPGNDAGGYAVAQALYGAFHRRFGTGVGGLVCLGIIAIATFLCGCACITSNSRMGYAFSRDRAMPFSHVWYRVNKQEVPFNVVWLSVAVAFIMALTSLGSQVAFQAMLSIATVGQYIAYALPIVFRVTTARKSFVPGPFHLGKHGVLVGWVAVAWVALVTVLFSLPVAYPVAEDNFNYTPVLVGGVVLLSVGAWVLHARFWFQGPITNVDV
;
A
#
# COMPACT_ATOMS: atom_id res chain seq x y z
N MET A 1 -8.55 -2.55 13.46
CA MET A 1 -9.42 -1.50 14.05
C MET A 1 -9.22 -1.31 15.55
N ALA A 2 -9.31 -2.35 16.39
CA ALA A 2 -9.14 -2.20 17.85
C ALA A 2 -7.85 -1.45 18.27
N GLY A 3 -6.70 -1.77 17.67
CA GLY A 3 -5.44 -1.06 17.94
C GLY A 3 -5.50 0.44 17.61
N ILE A 4 -6.13 0.82 16.50
CA ILE A 4 -6.30 2.23 16.13
C ILE A 4 -7.17 2.96 17.15
N ILE A 5 -8.28 2.36 17.59
CA ILE A 5 -9.17 2.94 18.60
C ILE A 5 -8.41 3.18 19.92
N VAL A 6 -7.61 2.19 20.35
CA VAL A 6 -6.76 2.33 21.54
C VAL A 6 -5.79 3.49 21.37
N LEU A 7 -5.08 3.58 20.24
CA LEU A 7 -4.12 4.65 19.99
C LEU A 7 -4.78 6.04 19.92
N VAL A 8 -5.93 6.16 19.24
CA VAL A 8 -6.68 7.42 19.11
C VAL A 8 -7.14 7.95 20.46
N ILE A 9 -7.49 7.08 21.41
CA ILE A 9 -7.89 7.48 22.76
C ILE A 9 -6.66 7.79 23.62
N LEU A 10 -5.64 6.94 23.54
CA LEU A 10 -4.45 7.00 24.39
C LEU A 10 -3.57 8.21 24.08
N ILE A 11 -3.35 8.51 22.78
CA ILE A 11 -2.45 9.57 22.33
C ILE A 11 -2.85 10.95 22.91
N PRO A 12 -4.09 11.43 22.73
CA PRO A 12 -4.50 12.69 23.34
C PRO A 12 -4.44 12.62 24.86
N SER A 13 -4.83 11.51 25.47
CA SER A 13 -4.88 11.36 26.94
C SER A 13 -3.51 11.51 27.61
N VAL A 14 -2.43 11.17 26.90
CA VAL A 14 -1.05 11.24 27.42
C VAL A 14 -0.37 12.57 27.09
N ALA A 15 -0.76 13.22 26.00
CA ALA A 15 -0.16 14.47 25.55
C ALA A 15 -0.45 15.64 26.51
N LYS A 16 0.54 16.01 27.34
CA LYS A 16 0.51 17.22 28.20
C LYS A 16 0.63 18.51 27.38
N GLU A 17 1.55 18.50 26.43
CA GLU A 17 1.72 19.56 25.44
C GLU A 17 1.18 19.06 24.12
N ARG A 18 0.39 19.90 23.45
CA ARG A 18 -0.23 19.56 22.18
C ARG A 18 -0.01 20.67 21.18
N ALA A 19 0.16 20.28 19.93
CA ALA A 19 0.05 21.23 18.83
C ALA A 19 -1.33 21.93 18.89
N SER A 20 -1.34 23.22 18.58
CA SER A 20 -2.60 23.97 18.47
C SER A 20 -3.42 23.46 17.27
N ALA A 21 -4.75 23.59 17.33
CA ALA A 21 -5.60 23.26 16.19
C ALA A 21 -5.22 24.07 14.94
N GLY A 22 -4.83 25.34 15.13
CA GLY A 22 -4.29 26.17 14.04
C GLY A 22 -3.07 25.52 13.41
N PHE A 23 -2.10 25.07 14.21
CA PHE A 23 -0.93 24.37 13.69
C PHE A 23 -1.33 23.11 12.89
N ILE A 24 -2.17 22.24 13.46
CA ILE A 24 -2.55 20.97 12.83
C ILE A 24 -3.23 21.17 11.46
N PHE A 25 -4.09 22.19 11.33
CA PHE A 25 -4.89 22.39 10.12
C PHE A 25 -4.36 23.45 9.16
N THR A 26 -3.45 24.32 9.59
CA THR A 26 -2.99 25.44 8.75
C THR A 26 -1.47 25.52 8.59
N HIS A 27 -0.68 24.84 9.43
CA HIS A 27 0.77 24.89 9.31
C HIS A 27 1.24 24.02 8.14
N PHE A 28 1.96 24.63 7.19
CA PHE A 28 2.58 23.93 6.09
C PHE A 28 4.09 24.03 6.27
N ASN A 29 4.74 22.90 6.59
CA ASN A 29 6.18 22.86 6.81
C ASN A 29 6.93 23.01 5.47
N VAL A 30 7.67 24.10 5.30
CA VAL A 30 8.50 24.39 4.11
C VAL A 30 9.99 24.29 4.43
N ASP A 31 10.35 24.24 5.70
CA ASP A 31 11.74 24.04 6.12
C ASP A 31 12.14 22.61 5.81
N ASP A 32 12.89 22.46 4.71
CA ASP A 32 13.22 21.16 4.16
C ASP A 32 14.74 20.98 4.11
N SER A 33 15.23 20.04 4.94
CA SER A 33 16.57 19.47 4.81
C SER A 33 16.73 18.70 3.50
N ALA A 34 15.65 18.37 2.80
CA ALA A 34 15.66 17.68 1.52
C ALA A 34 15.73 18.63 0.30
N GLY A 35 15.91 19.95 0.48
CA GLY A 35 16.29 20.86 -0.62
C GLY A 35 15.20 21.13 -1.67
N ILE A 36 13.94 20.81 -1.39
CA ILE A 36 12.80 21.16 -2.25
C ILE A 36 12.24 22.52 -1.79
N HIS A 37 12.20 23.49 -2.70
CA HIS A 37 11.70 24.85 -2.39
C HIS A 37 10.31 25.16 -2.94
N ASP A 38 9.80 24.35 -3.88
CA ASP A 38 8.48 24.56 -4.47
C ASP A 38 7.37 23.96 -3.60
N LYS A 39 6.43 24.80 -3.15
CA LYS A 39 5.34 24.38 -2.26
C LYS A 39 4.39 23.39 -2.91
N ALA A 40 4.13 23.51 -4.21
CA ALA A 40 3.25 22.60 -4.92
C ALA A 40 3.89 21.21 -5.04
N TYR A 41 5.21 21.17 -5.24
CA TYR A 41 5.99 19.94 -5.25
C TYR A 41 6.03 19.28 -3.87
N ILE A 42 6.29 20.03 -2.79
CA ILE A 42 6.25 19.50 -1.41
C ILE A 42 4.87 18.89 -1.12
N LEU A 43 3.80 19.58 -1.50
CA LEU A 43 2.43 19.07 -1.36
C LEU A 43 2.24 17.77 -2.16
N ALA A 44 2.70 17.73 -3.41
CA ALA A 44 2.58 16.56 -4.27
C ALA A 44 3.36 15.34 -3.75
N VAL A 45 4.57 15.55 -3.23
CA VAL A 45 5.37 14.50 -2.58
C VAL A 45 4.69 14.02 -1.28
N GLY A 46 4.09 14.93 -0.50
CA GLY A 46 3.33 14.58 0.70
C GLY A 46 2.13 13.65 0.42
N LEU A 47 1.52 13.74 -0.77
CA LEU A 47 0.43 12.84 -1.18
C LEU A 47 0.89 11.38 -1.36
N LEU A 48 2.17 11.13 -1.63
CA LEU A 48 2.71 9.79 -1.86
C LEU A 48 2.53 8.87 -0.64
N MET A 49 2.68 9.39 0.57
CA MET A 49 2.52 8.61 1.81
C MET A 49 1.08 8.10 1.98
N SER A 50 0.10 8.87 1.54
CA SER A 50 -1.30 8.43 1.52
C SER A 50 -1.50 7.30 0.52
N GLN A 51 -0.82 7.32 -0.63
CA GLN A 51 -0.91 6.25 -1.63
C GLN A 51 -0.27 4.94 -1.13
N TYR A 52 0.84 5.03 -0.40
CA TYR A 52 1.45 3.85 0.22
C TYR A 52 0.52 3.18 1.26
N SER A 53 -0.32 3.98 1.93
CA SER A 53 -1.18 3.50 3.02
C SER A 53 -2.50 2.88 2.56
N VAL A 54 -3.00 3.24 1.37
CA VAL A 54 -4.33 2.80 0.87
C VAL A 54 -4.17 1.85 -0.31
N ILE A 55 -3.70 0.64 -0.02
CA ILE A 55 -3.54 -0.47 -0.97
C ILE A 55 -4.13 -1.76 -0.41
N GLY A 56 -4.35 -2.77 -1.27
CA GLY A 56 -4.81 -4.09 -0.83
C GLY A 56 -6.31 -4.19 -0.55
N TYR A 57 -7.09 -3.16 -0.86
CA TYR A 57 -8.55 -3.19 -0.75
C TYR A 57 -9.20 -4.21 -1.70
N ASP A 58 -8.50 -4.63 -2.75
CA ASP A 58 -8.88 -5.70 -3.68
C ASP A 58 -8.76 -7.11 -3.08
N ALA A 59 -8.23 -7.27 -1.87
CA ALA A 59 -8.24 -8.54 -1.14
C ALA A 59 -9.65 -9.16 -1.08
N SER A 60 -10.69 -8.32 -0.94
CA SER A 60 -12.09 -8.78 -1.00
C SER A 60 -12.46 -9.43 -2.34
N ALA A 61 -11.81 -9.05 -3.44
CA ALA A 61 -12.01 -9.66 -4.76
C ALA A 61 -11.26 -11.00 -4.89
N HIS A 62 -10.10 -11.16 -4.26
CA HIS A 62 -9.31 -12.40 -4.31
C HIS A 62 -9.91 -13.54 -3.48
N MET A 63 -10.73 -13.20 -2.48
CA MET A 63 -11.39 -14.15 -1.56
C MET A 63 -12.89 -14.29 -1.85
N THR A 64 -13.35 -13.92 -3.05
CA THR A 64 -14.76 -14.03 -3.41
C THR A 64 -15.27 -15.46 -3.43
N GLU A 65 -14.42 -16.43 -3.81
CA GLU A 65 -14.80 -17.86 -3.85
C GLU A 65 -15.22 -18.40 -2.47
N GLU A 66 -14.72 -17.82 -1.38
CA GLU A 66 -15.03 -18.20 0.01
C GLU A 66 -16.09 -17.27 0.65
N THR A 67 -16.56 -16.24 -0.09
CA THR A 67 -17.44 -15.19 0.43
C THR A 67 -18.90 -15.48 0.13
N LYS A 68 -19.76 -15.45 1.17
CA LYS A 68 -21.22 -15.55 0.99
C LYS A 68 -21.75 -14.31 0.25
N ASN A 69 -22.61 -14.52 -0.75
CA ASN A 69 -23.16 -13.48 -1.60
C ASN A 69 -22.07 -12.61 -2.26
N ALA A 70 -21.05 -13.26 -2.83
CA ALA A 70 -19.85 -12.61 -3.38
C ALA A 70 -20.14 -11.45 -4.34
N ASP A 71 -21.19 -11.56 -5.16
CA ASP A 71 -21.57 -10.53 -6.15
C ASP A 71 -21.93 -9.17 -5.54
N TRP A 72 -22.35 -9.16 -4.27
CA TRP A 72 -22.67 -7.95 -3.52
C TRP A 72 -21.64 -7.67 -2.42
N SER A 73 -21.27 -8.71 -1.66
CA SER A 73 -20.33 -8.62 -0.55
C SER A 73 -18.93 -8.20 -0.98
N GLY A 74 -18.45 -8.64 -2.15
CA GLY A 74 -17.14 -8.28 -2.69
C GLY A 74 -17.03 -6.77 -2.94
N PRO A 75 -17.86 -6.18 -3.82
CA PRO A 75 -17.85 -4.74 -4.08
C PRO A 75 -18.09 -3.88 -2.83
N MET A 76 -19.04 -4.27 -1.97
CA MET A 76 -19.29 -3.56 -0.71
C MET A 76 -18.12 -3.66 0.26
N GLY A 77 -17.42 -4.80 0.31
CA GLY A 77 -16.20 -4.97 1.11
C GLY A 77 -15.10 -3.99 0.70
N ILE A 78 -14.89 -3.80 -0.60
CA ILE A 78 -13.94 -2.80 -1.12
C ILE A 78 -14.35 -1.38 -0.69
N ILE A 79 -15.61 -0.99 -0.93
CA ILE A 79 -16.08 0.39 -0.65
C ILE A 79 -16.03 0.68 0.85
N THR A 80 -16.56 -0.23 1.67
CA THR A 80 -16.62 -0.05 3.12
C THR A 80 -15.23 -0.07 3.75
N SER A 81 -14.32 -0.94 3.29
CA SER A 81 -12.94 -0.97 3.80
C SER A 81 -12.20 0.33 3.50
N VAL A 82 -12.30 0.86 2.27
CA VAL A 82 -11.67 2.15 1.90
C VAL A 82 -12.29 3.30 2.69
N ALA A 83 -13.62 3.36 2.80
CA ALA A 83 -14.31 4.41 3.52
C ALA A 83 -13.95 4.44 5.02
N LEU A 84 -14.02 3.29 5.69
CA LEU A 84 -13.67 3.18 7.11
C LEU A 84 -12.18 3.47 7.34
N SER A 85 -11.29 2.94 6.49
CA SER A 85 -9.85 3.18 6.62
C SER A 85 -9.52 4.66 6.44
N SER A 86 -10.20 5.36 5.52
CA SER A 86 -10.02 6.80 5.32
C SER A 86 -10.46 7.60 6.55
N VAL A 87 -11.62 7.29 7.13
CA VAL A 87 -12.14 8.01 8.31
C VAL A 87 -11.29 7.75 9.55
N PHE A 88 -11.04 6.48 9.89
CA PHE A 88 -10.25 6.14 11.08
C PHE A 88 -8.77 6.53 10.92
N GLY A 89 -8.22 6.38 9.71
CA GLY A 89 -6.88 6.84 9.37
C GLY A 89 -6.74 8.35 9.54
N TRP A 90 -7.71 9.14 9.07
CA TRP A 90 -7.71 10.58 9.26
C TRP A 90 -7.77 10.98 10.74
N ILE A 91 -8.66 10.37 11.54
CA ILE A 91 -8.74 10.62 12.98
C ILE A 91 -7.41 10.27 13.67
N TYR A 92 -6.79 9.16 13.29
CA TYR A 92 -5.49 8.75 13.82
C TYR A 92 -4.36 9.72 13.45
N LEU A 93 -4.33 10.22 12.21
CA LEU A 93 -3.37 11.24 11.78
C LEU A 93 -3.54 12.55 12.56
N VAL A 94 -4.78 12.98 12.83
CA VAL A 94 -5.03 14.16 13.68
C VAL A 94 -4.53 13.94 15.11
N ALA A 95 -4.75 12.74 15.68
CA ALA A 95 -4.22 12.39 16.99
C ALA A 95 -2.68 12.41 17.01
N LEU A 96 -2.02 11.85 16.00
CA LEU A 96 -0.55 11.89 15.88
C LEU A 96 -0.03 13.32 15.68
N ALA A 97 -0.69 14.12 14.84
CA ALA A 97 -0.33 15.52 14.60
C ALA A 97 -0.39 16.34 15.90
N SER A 98 -1.27 15.99 16.84
CA SER A 98 -1.31 16.64 18.15
C SER A 98 -0.04 16.45 19.00
N LEU A 99 0.77 15.41 18.72
CA LEU A 99 2.05 15.15 19.40
C LEU A 99 3.23 15.89 18.76
N VAL A 100 3.06 16.43 17.56
CA VAL A 100 4.12 17.13 16.82
C VAL A 100 4.37 18.47 17.52
N THR A 101 5.47 18.53 18.26
CA THR A 101 5.83 19.69 19.10
C THR A 101 7.10 20.38 18.61
N ASP A 102 8.04 19.62 18.05
CA ASP A 102 9.29 20.12 17.47
C ASP A 102 9.63 19.29 16.22
N ILE A 103 9.37 19.83 15.02
CA ILE A 103 9.61 19.11 13.75
C ILE A 103 11.10 18.83 13.55
N PRO A 104 12.02 19.82 13.68
CA PRO A 104 13.46 19.58 13.57
C PRO A 104 13.95 18.43 14.45
N TYR A 105 13.56 18.41 15.73
CA TYR A 105 13.98 17.33 16.64
C TYR A 105 13.38 15.97 16.28
N LEU A 106 12.12 15.93 15.83
CA LEU A 106 11.46 14.67 15.46
C LEU A 106 12.08 14.02 14.21
N LEU A 107 12.59 14.83 13.29
CA LEU A 107 13.23 14.38 12.04
C LEU A 107 14.74 14.20 12.17
N ASP A 108 15.36 14.59 13.29
CA ASP A 108 16.80 14.48 13.52
C ASP A 108 17.25 13.01 13.57
N PRO A 109 18.13 12.56 12.65
CA PRO A 109 18.72 11.22 12.68
C PRO A 109 19.53 10.92 13.95
N GLY A 110 19.95 11.95 14.69
CA GLY A 110 20.68 11.82 15.96
C GLY A 110 19.81 11.59 17.20
N ASN A 111 18.47 11.64 17.06
CA ASN A 111 17.56 11.39 18.18
C ASN A 111 17.46 9.89 18.54
N ASP A 112 16.83 9.57 19.68
CA ASP A 112 16.70 8.19 20.19
C ASP A 112 15.99 7.24 19.22
N ALA A 113 15.15 7.78 18.33
CA ALA A 113 14.43 7.03 17.31
C ALA A 113 15.05 7.17 15.91
N GLY A 114 16.28 7.68 15.76
CA GLY A 114 16.97 7.77 14.48
C GLY A 114 16.21 8.52 13.39
N GLY A 115 15.44 9.55 13.74
CA GLY A 115 14.63 10.34 12.79
C GLY A 115 13.26 9.74 12.46
N TYR A 116 12.85 8.61 13.08
CA TYR A 116 11.49 8.09 12.95
C TYR A 116 10.50 8.93 13.78
N ALA A 117 9.96 9.98 13.15
CA ALA A 117 9.12 11.00 13.80
C ALA A 117 7.98 10.44 14.67
N VAL A 118 7.24 9.43 14.19
CA VAL A 118 6.12 8.84 14.97
C VAL A 118 6.63 8.13 16.22
N ALA A 119 7.76 7.41 16.12
CA ALA A 119 8.36 6.73 17.26
C ALA A 119 8.88 7.73 18.30
N GLN A 120 9.59 8.78 17.86
CA GLN A 120 10.09 9.82 18.76
C GLN A 120 8.95 10.60 19.42
N ALA A 121 7.90 10.94 18.66
CA ALA A 121 6.75 11.68 19.18
C ALA A 121 6.00 10.87 20.27
N LEU A 122 5.78 9.58 20.04
CA LEU A 122 5.15 8.69 21.02
C LEU A 122 6.03 8.54 22.26
N TYR A 123 7.32 8.26 22.09
CA TYR A 123 8.27 8.12 23.21
C TYR A 123 8.30 9.41 24.05
N GLY A 124 8.48 10.56 23.41
CA GLY A 124 8.57 11.86 24.07
C GLY A 124 7.28 12.30 24.76
N ALA A 125 6.11 11.95 24.21
CA ALA A 125 4.82 12.23 24.85
C ALA A 125 4.68 11.49 26.20
N PHE A 126 5.03 10.20 26.22
CA PHE A 126 4.99 9.39 27.45
C PHE A 126 6.07 9.82 28.45
N HIS A 127 7.28 10.10 27.97
CA HIS A 127 8.38 10.55 28.81
C HIS A 127 8.04 11.87 29.54
N ARG A 128 7.49 12.87 28.84
CA ARG A 128 7.04 14.13 29.46
C ARG A 128 5.88 13.95 30.46
N ARG A 129 4.98 12.99 30.23
CA ARG A 129 3.82 12.75 31.08
C ARG A 129 4.17 12.01 32.38
N PHE A 130 4.98 10.96 32.27
CA PHE A 130 5.20 9.95 33.31
C PHE A 130 6.68 9.77 33.71
N GLY A 131 7.61 10.52 33.11
CA GLY A 131 9.06 10.37 33.34
C GLY A 131 9.67 9.14 32.67
N THR A 132 8.88 8.32 31.97
CA THR A 132 9.33 7.10 31.30
C THR A 132 8.70 6.98 29.90
N GLY A 133 9.47 6.53 28.91
CA GLY A 133 8.99 6.32 27.53
C GLY A 133 8.38 4.94 27.26
N VAL A 134 8.25 4.09 28.28
CA VAL A 134 7.81 2.69 28.15
C VAL A 134 6.43 2.60 27.49
N GLY A 135 5.50 3.48 27.83
CA GLY A 135 4.17 3.48 27.20
C GLY A 135 4.22 3.82 25.69
N GLY A 136 5.19 4.64 25.25
CA GLY A 136 5.45 4.88 23.84
C GLY A 136 5.93 3.62 23.12
N LEU A 137 6.81 2.85 23.75
CA LEU A 137 7.26 1.54 23.25
C LEU A 137 6.10 0.53 23.16
N VAL A 138 5.19 0.51 24.13
CA VAL A 138 3.98 -0.34 24.05
C VAL A 138 3.10 0.05 22.86
N CYS A 139 2.94 1.35 22.58
CA CYS A 139 2.21 1.82 21.40
C CYS A 139 2.85 1.33 20.10
N LEU A 140 4.19 1.40 20.00
CA LEU A 140 4.94 0.86 18.87
C LEU A 140 4.78 -0.65 18.75
N GLY A 141 4.72 -1.38 19.88
CA GLY A 141 4.39 -2.81 19.91
C GLY A 141 3.02 -3.13 19.31
N ILE A 142 2.00 -2.32 19.61
CA ILE A 142 0.66 -2.47 18.99
C ILE A 142 0.74 -2.27 17.48
N ILE A 143 1.48 -1.28 17.01
CA ILE A 143 1.70 -1.02 15.57
C ILE A 143 2.44 -2.20 14.92
N ALA A 144 3.46 -2.75 15.58
CA ALA A 144 4.20 -3.91 15.10
C ALA A 144 3.32 -5.15 14.95
N ILE A 145 2.47 -5.45 15.94
CA ILE A 145 1.51 -6.56 15.88
C ILE A 145 0.49 -6.34 14.75
N ALA A 146 -0.02 -5.13 14.60
CA ALA A 146 -0.95 -4.81 13.51
C ALA A 146 -0.31 -5.00 12.12
N THR A 147 0.95 -4.60 11.97
CA THR A 147 1.73 -4.78 10.74
C THR A 147 1.98 -6.26 10.44
N PHE A 148 2.31 -7.05 11.46
CA PHE A 148 2.46 -8.50 11.32
C PHE A 148 1.17 -9.18 10.84
N LEU A 149 0.03 -8.85 11.45
CA LEU A 149 -1.27 -9.38 11.04
C LEU A 149 -1.64 -8.97 9.60
N CYS A 150 -1.30 -7.74 9.20
CA CYS A 150 -1.45 -7.29 7.81
C CYS A 150 -0.60 -8.15 6.86
N GLY A 151 0.67 -8.39 7.20
CA GLY A 151 1.56 -9.26 6.43
C GLY A 151 1.01 -10.68 6.26
N CYS A 152 0.45 -11.27 7.32
CA CYS A 152 -0.22 -12.57 7.24
C CYS A 152 -1.39 -12.55 6.24
N ALA A 153 -2.25 -11.52 6.30
CA ALA A 153 -3.37 -11.38 5.37
C ALA A 153 -2.92 -11.22 3.91
N CYS A 154 -1.85 -10.44 3.67
CA CYS A 154 -1.25 -10.28 2.34
C CYS A 154 -0.73 -11.60 1.79
N ILE A 155 -0.04 -12.41 2.61
CA ILE A 155 0.44 -13.74 2.21
C ILE A 155 -0.72 -14.66 1.86
N THR A 156 -1.79 -14.66 2.66
CA THR A 156 -3.01 -15.44 2.37
C THR A 156 -3.61 -15.04 1.02
N SER A 157 -3.83 -13.75 0.79
CA SER A 157 -4.37 -13.25 -0.49
C SER A 157 -3.47 -13.60 -1.67
N ASN A 158 -2.15 -13.41 -1.54
CA ASN A 158 -1.20 -13.71 -2.60
C ASN A 158 -1.17 -15.22 -2.92
N SER A 159 -1.30 -16.07 -1.91
CA SER A 159 -1.30 -17.52 -2.10
C SER A 159 -2.51 -18.01 -2.90
N ARG A 160 -3.68 -17.39 -2.71
CA ARG A 160 -4.91 -17.68 -3.49
C ARG A 160 -4.76 -17.25 -4.94
N MET A 161 -4.25 -16.04 -5.17
CA MET A 161 -3.96 -15.54 -6.50
C MET A 161 -2.94 -16.44 -7.23
N GLY A 162 -1.82 -16.75 -6.58
CA GLY A 162 -0.79 -17.63 -7.16
C GLY A 162 -1.28 -19.05 -7.44
N TYR A 163 -2.19 -19.58 -6.62
CA TYR A 163 -2.87 -20.86 -6.89
C TYR A 163 -3.75 -20.78 -8.15
N ALA A 164 -4.57 -19.74 -8.29
CA ALA A 164 -5.41 -19.55 -9.48
C ALA A 164 -4.55 -19.42 -10.77
N PHE A 165 -3.48 -18.64 -10.74
CA PHE A 165 -2.54 -18.56 -11.87
C PHE A 165 -1.84 -19.89 -12.17
N SER A 166 -1.53 -20.69 -11.14
CA SER A 166 -0.93 -22.01 -11.31
C SER A 166 -1.92 -23.02 -11.90
N ARG A 167 -3.19 -22.94 -11.52
CA ARG A 167 -4.29 -23.72 -12.13
C ARG A 167 -4.40 -23.44 -13.63
N ASP A 168 -4.32 -22.17 -14.00
CA ASP A 168 -4.42 -21.72 -15.39
C ASP A 168 -3.11 -21.90 -16.19
N ARG A 169 -2.14 -22.64 -15.62
CA ARG A 169 -0.80 -22.92 -16.18
C ARG A 169 0.01 -21.66 -16.53
N ALA A 170 -0.33 -20.53 -15.92
CA ALA A 170 0.30 -19.23 -16.17
C ALA A 170 1.66 -19.08 -15.46
N MET A 171 1.91 -19.87 -14.41
CA MET A 171 3.16 -19.85 -13.65
C MET A 171 4.19 -20.87 -14.17
N PRO A 172 5.49 -20.54 -14.19
CA PRO A 172 6.55 -21.51 -14.46
C PRO A 172 6.50 -22.61 -13.40
N PHE A 173 6.64 -23.88 -13.79
CA PHE A 173 6.46 -25.03 -12.88
C PHE A 173 5.08 -25.09 -12.19
N SER A 174 4.02 -24.63 -12.86
CA SER A 174 2.62 -24.65 -12.39
C SER A 174 2.19 -25.93 -11.66
N HIS A 175 2.68 -27.10 -12.09
CA HIS A 175 2.41 -28.40 -11.47
C HIS A 175 2.90 -28.53 -10.00
N VAL A 176 3.93 -27.78 -9.60
CA VAL A 176 4.44 -27.74 -8.23
C VAL A 176 3.56 -26.85 -7.36
N TRP A 177 3.17 -25.70 -7.89
CA TRP A 177 2.46 -24.64 -7.18
C TRP A 177 0.96 -24.91 -7.03
N TYR A 178 0.37 -25.66 -7.97
CA TYR A 178 -1.05 -26.03 -7.96
C TYR A 178 -1.42 -27.01 -6.83
N ARG A 179 -0.45 -27.65 -6.15
CA ARG A 179 -0.76 -28.62 -5.10
C ARG A 179 -1.33 -27.93 -3.85
N VAL A 180 -2.53 -28.33 -3.46
CA VAL A 180 -3.17 -27.95 -2.20
C VAL A 180 -3.00 -29.05 -1.14
N ASN A 181 -2.92 -28.66 0.13
CA ASN A 181 -2.88 -29.60 1.25
C ASN A 181 -4.29 -30.09 1.63
N LYS A 182 -4.39 -30.93 2.67
CA LYS A 182 -5.68 -31.45 3.19
C LYS A 182 -6.63 -30.37 3.73
N GLN A 183 -6.14 -29.16 3.97
CA GLN A 183 -6.89 -28.00 4.47
C GLN A 183 -7.20 -27.01 3.33
N GLU A 184 -7.04 -27.43 2.07
CA GLU A 184 -7.27 -26.61 0.88
C GLU A 184 -6.38 -25.36 0.80
N VAL A 185 -5.20 -25.41 1.45
CA VAL A 185 -4.21 -24.33 1.42
C VAL A 185 -3.10 -24.65 0.41
N PRO A 186 -2.77 -23.74 -0.51
CA PRO A 186 -1.67 -23.90 -1.47
C PRO A 186 -0.31 -23.64 -0.80
N PHE A 187 0.12 -24.60 0.03
CA PHE A 187 1.30 -24.47 0.90
C PHE A 187 2.60 -24.09 0.16
N ASN A 188 2.81 -24.62 -1.04
CA ASN A 188 3.98 -24.31 -1.85
C ASN A 188 4.00 -22.83 -2.30
N VAL A 189 2.84 -22.27 -2.62
CA VAL A 189 2.71 -20.85 -3.02
C VAL A 189 2.92 -19.94 -1.81
N VAL A 190 2.45 -20.35 -0.63
CA VAL A 190 2.70 -19.63 0.63
C VAL A 190 4.20 -19.50 0.88
N TRP A 191 4.95 -20.61 0.85
CA TRP A 191 6.40 -20.57 1.08
C TRP A 191 7.17 -19.83 0.00
N LEU A 192 6.75 -19.92 -1.26
CA LEU A 192 7.31 -19.08 -2.32
C LEU A 192 7.12 -17.60 -2.01
N SER A 193 5.92 -17.20 -1.59
CA SER A 193 5.59 -15.82 -1.22
C SER A 193 6.47 -15.33 -0.05
N VAL A 194 6.60 -16.16 1.00
CA VAL A 194 7.44 -15.86 2.16
C VAL A 194 8.91 -15.75 1.78
N ALA A 195 9.43 -16.67 0.97
CA ALA A 195 10.82 -16.66 0.54
C ALA A 195 11.14 -15.42 -0.31
N VAL A 196 10.28 -15.07 -1.26
CA VAL A 196 10.46 -13.87 -2.08
C VAL A 196 10.38 -12.61 -1.21
N ALA A 197 9.39 -12.51 -0.33
CA ALA A 197 9.27 -11.38 0.60
C ALA A 197 10.49 -11.25 1.53
N PHE A 198 11.03 -12.37 2.01
CA PHE A 198 12.24 -12.39 2.83
C PHE A 198 13.47 -11.93 2.05
N ILE A 199 13.67 -12.42 0.82
CA ILE A 199 14.78 -11.98 -0.05
C ILE A 199 14.68 -10.47 -0.34
N MET A 200 13.47 -9.96 -0.60
CA MET A 200 13.27 -8.53 -0.77
C MET A 200 13.57 -7.78 0.54
N ALA A 201 13.12 -8.28 1.70
CA ALA A 201 13.42 -7.66 2.97
C ALA A 201 14.94 -7.60 3.25
N LEU A 202 15.74 -8.58 2.82
CA LEU A 202 17.19 -8.58 3.01
C LEU A 202 17.92 -7.39 2.37
N THR A 203 17.33 -6.77 1.35
CA THR A 203 17.92 -5.57 0.73
C THR A 203 18.04 -4.40 1.70
N SER A 204 17.21 -4.34 2.74
CA SER A 204 17.27 -3.29 3.76
C SER A 204 18.55 -3.35 4.59
N LEU A 205 19.22 -4.51 4.68
CA LEU A 205 20.51 -4.63 5.37
C LEU A 205 21.64 -3.98 4.57
N GLY A 206 21.52 -3.91 3.24
CA GLY A 206 22.55 -3.37 2.37
C GLY A 206 22.35 -1.89 2.04
N SER A 207 21.12 -1.50 1.68
CA SER A 207 20.81 -0.12 1.28
C SER A 207 19.36 0.24 1.56
N GLN A 208 19.16 1.30 2.34
CA GLN A 208 17.83 1.88 2.57
C GLN A 208 17.23 2.40 1.26
N VAL A 209 18.05 2.90 0.33
CA VAL A 209 17.60 3.36 -1.00
C VAL A 209 17.02 2.22 -1.80
N ALA A 210 17.70 1.07 -1.82
CA ALA A 210 17.22 -0.11 -2.53
C ALA A 210 15.91 -0.62 -1.94
N PHE A 211 15.79 -0.64 -0.61
CA PHE A 211 14.57 -1.03 0.06
C PHE A 211 13.40 -0.09 -0.27
N GLN A 212 13.60 1.23 -0.19
CA GLN A 212 12.57 2.23 -0.52
C GLN A 212 12.17 2.19 -2.00
N ALA A 213 13.12 1.93 -2.90
CA ALA A 213 12.84 1.75 -4.32
C ALA A 213 11.89 0.54 -4.53
N MET A 214 12.16 -0.59 -3.87
CA MET A 214 11.29 -1.77 -3.97
C MET A 214 9.89 -1.52 -3.43
N LEU A 215 9.76 -0.83 -2.31
CA LEU A 215 8.45 -0.43 -1.77
C LEU A 215 7.69 0.45 -2.77
N SER A 216 8.37 1.42 -3.39
CA SER A 216 7.80 2.31 -4.39
C SER A 216 7.32 1.54 -5.64
N ILE A 217 8.09 0.56 -6.11
CA ILE A 217 7.69 -0.29 -7.25
C ILE A 217 6.51 -1.18 -6.89
N ALA A 218 6.48 -1.75 -5.69
CA ALA A 218 5.35 -2.56 -5.25
C ALA A 218 4.07 -1.72 -5.25
N THR A 219 4.12 -0.48 -4.74
CA THR A 219 2.99 0.44 -4.74
C THR A 219 2.59 0.85 -6.17
N VAL A 220 3.52 1.34 -6.98
CA VAL A 220 3.23 1.80 -8.35
C VAL A 220 2.74 0.64 -9.23
N GLY A 221 3.38 -0.52 -9.13
CA GLY A 221 2.99 -1.73 -9.85
C GLY A 221 1.56 -2.16 -9.51
N GLN A 222 1.18 -2.12 -8.23
CA GLN A 222 -0.17 -2.41 -7.78
C GLN A 222 -1.19 -1.40 -8.33
N TYR A 223 -0.88 -0.10 -8.31
CA TYR A 223 -1.76 0.92 -8.89
C TYR A 223 -1.94 0.76 -10.40
N ILE A 224 -0.86 0.47 -11.13
CA ILE A 224 -0.93 0.19 -12.58
C ILE A 224 -1.80 -1.06 -12.81
N ALA A 225 -1.62 -2.12 -12.02
CA ALA A 225 -2.43 -3.33 -12.09
C ALA A 225 -3.93 -3.05 -11.84
N TYR A 226 -4.27 -2.13 -10.93
CA TYR A 226 -5.65 -1.67 -10.73
C TYR A 226 -6.18 -0.82 -11.89
N ALA A 227 -5.34 0.01 -12.51
CA ALA A 227 -5.75 0.86 -13.62
C ALA A 227 -6.05 0.06 -14.89
N LEU A 228 -5.31 -1.02 -15.18
CA LEU A 228 -5.50 -1.83 -16.39
C LEU A 228 -6.95 -2.32 -16.62
N PRO A 229 -7.61 -3.03 -15.69
CA PRO A 229 -9.00 -3.44 -15.88
C PRO A 229 -9.96 -2.25 -15.98
N ILE A 230 -9.67 -1.14 -15.30
CA ILE A 230 -10.47 0.09 -15.38
C ILE A 230 -10.37 0.69 -16.80
N VAL A 231 -9.16 0.78 -17.37
CA VAL A 231 -8.92 1.24 -18.74
C VAL A 231 -9.70 0.36 -19.72
N PHE A 232 -9.59 -0.96 -19.61
CA PHE A 232 -10.34 -1.87 -20.49
C PHE A 232 -11.84 -1.72 -20.33
N ARG A 233 -12.34 -1.51 -19.10
CA ARG A 233 -13.75 -1.29 -18.81
C ARG A 233 -14.31 -0.03 -19.48
N VAL A 234 -13.55 1.07 -19.50
CA VAL A 234 -13.99 2.35 -20.09
C VAL A 234 -13.73 2.47 -21.60
N THR A 235 -12.80 1.69 -22.15
CA THR A 235 -12.42 1.70 -23.57
C THR A 235 -13.03 0.51 -24.33
N THR A 236 -12.35 -0.64 -24.35
CA THR A 236 -12.65 -1.80 -25.19
C THR A 236 -13.91 -2.55 -24.77
N ALA A 237 -14.08 -2.80 -23.46
CA ALA A 237 -15.20 -3.55 -22.92
C ALA A 237 -16.43 -2.68 -22.62
N ARG A 238 -16.44 -1.42 -23.08
CA ARG A 238 -17.55 -0.49 -22.78
C ARG A 238 -18.90 -1.02 -23.24
N LYS A 239 -18.93 -1.66 -24.42
CA LYS A 239 -20.14 -2.17 -25.07
C LYS A 239 -20.48 -3.63 -24.72
N SER A 240 -19.49 -4.42 -24.31
CA SER A 240 -19.64 -5.85 -24.01
C SER A 240 -19.83 -6.15 -22.52
N PHE A 241 -19.66 -5.17 -21.65
CA PHE A 241 -19.78 -5.38 -20.21
C PHE A 241 -21.24 -5.63 -19.79
N VAL A 242 -21.43 -6.75 -19.09
CA VAL A 242 -22.69 -7.11 -18.43
C VAL A 242 -22.63 -6.62 -16.98
N PRO A 243 -23.53 -5.72 -16.54
CA PRO A 243 -23.57 -5.26 -15.16
C PRO A 243 -23.93 -6.39 -14.18
N GLY A 244 -23.16 -6.52 -13.11
CA GLY A 244 -23.53 -7.33 -11.95
C GLY A 244 -24.54 -6.62 -11.03
N PRO A 245 -24.95 -7.27 -9.92
CA PRO A 245 -25.89 -6.72 -8.94
C PRO A 245 -25.47 -5.36 -8.38
N PHE A 246 -24.16 -5.16 -8.22
CA PHE A 246 -23.58 -3.85 -7.95
C PHE A 246 -23.04 -3.21 -9.23
N HIS A 247 -23.52 -2.01 -9.57
CA HIS A 247 -23.00 -1.24 -10.69
C HIS A 247 -23.06 0.27 -10.46
N LEU A 248 -22.06 0.99 -10.96
CA LEU A 248 -22.03 2.46 -10.94
C LEU A 248 -22.87 3.11 -12.07
N GLY A 249 -23.55 2.29 -12.87
CA GLY A 249 -24.40 2.74 -13.97
C GLY A 249 -23.66 3.69 -14.93
N LYS A 250 -24.29 4.83 -15.25
CA LYS A 250 -23.73 5.83 -16.17
C LYS A 250 -22.48 6.53 -15.61
N HIS A 251 -22.32 6.57 -14.29
CA HIS A 251 -21.19 7.27 -13.64
C HIS A 251 -19.90 6.45 -13.67
N GLY A 252 -19.99 5.13 -13.92
CA GLY A 252 -18.81 4.25 -13.96
C GLY A 252 -17.76 4.65 -15.01
N VAL A 253 -18.17 5.27 -16.13
CA VAL A 253 -17.22 5.75 -17.16
C VAL A 253 -16.46 6.98 -16.66
N LEU A 254 -17.14 7.94 -16.03
CA LEU A 254 -16.51 9.14 -15.48
C LEU A 254 -15.56 8.78 -14.34
N VAL A 255 -16.03 7.98 -13.39
CA VAL A 255 -15.22 7.50 -12.26
C VAL A 255 -14.01 6.71 -12.77
N GLY A 256 -14.19 5.88 -13.80
CA GLY A 256 -13.09 5.14 -14.41
C GLY A 256 -12.01 6.04 -15.01
N TRP A 257 -12.38 7.08 -15.78
CA TRP A 257 -11.40 8.03 -16.31
C TRP A 257 -10.68 8.83 -15.23
N VAL A 258 -11.40 9.26 -14.18
CA VAL A 258 -10.79 9.93 -13.03
C VAL A 258 -9.80 9.01 -12.33
N ALA A 259 -10.13 7.73 -12.13
CA ALA A 259 -9.23 6.75 -11.53
C ALA A 259 -7.97 6.52 -12.38
N VAL A 260 -8.12 6.40 -13.71
CA VAL A 260 -6.97 6.23 -14.62
C VAL A 260 -6.07 7.46 -14.61
N ALA A 261 -6.65 8.67 -14.66
CA ALA A 261 -5.90 9.92 -14.59
C ALA A 261 -5.18 10.06 -13.25
N TRP A 262 -5.82 9.67 -12.15
CA TRP A 262 -5.21 9.66 -10.82
C TRP A 262 -4.03 8.69 -10.73
N VAL A 263 -4.17 7.46 -11.22
CA VAL A 263 -3.07 6.50 -11.26
C VAL A 263 -1.91 7.02 -12.11
N ALA A 264 -2.19 7.60 -13.27
CA ALA A 264 -1.16 8.21 -14.11
C ALA A 264 -0.40 9.33 -13.38
N LEU A 265 -1.13 10.22 -12.67
CA LEU A 265 -0.53 11.26 -11.83
C LEU A 265 0.37 10.65 -10.75
N VAL A 266 -0.14 9.68 -9.99
CA VAL A 266 0.60 9.02 -8.91
C VAL A 266 1.85 8.31 -9.43
N THR A 267 1.78 7.62 -10.58
CA THR A 267 2.94 6.99 -11.22
C THR A 267 4.02 8.01 -11.56
N VAL A 268 3.65 9.19 -12.07
CA VAL A 268 4.60 10.29 -12.31
C VAL A 268 5.17 10.79 -11.00
N LEU A 269 4.36 11.04 -9.97
CA LEU A 269 4.83 11.55 -8.68
C LEU A 269 5.81 10.58 -7.99
N PHE A 270 5.55 9.27 -8.04
CA PHE A 270 6.49 8.24 -7.54
C PHE A 270 7.78 8.15 -8.36
N SER A 271 7.81 8.73 -9.56
CA SER A 271 8.99 8.81 -10.41
C SER A 271 9.85 10.05 -10.15
N LEU A 272 9.33 11.02 -9.40
CA LEU A 272 10.00 12.28 -9.13
C LEU A 272 10.96 12.15 -7.92
N PRO A 273 12.06 12.94 -7.88
CA PRO A 273 12.96 12.95 -6.72
C PRO A 273 12.29 13.50 -5.46
N VAL A 274 12.54 12.87 -4.31
CA VAL A 274 12.01 13.33 -3.02
C VAL A 274 13.00 14.17 -2.21
N ALA A 275 14.22 14.36 -2.74
CA ALA A 275 15.26 15.19 -2.16
C ALA A 275 16.17 15.76 -3.25
N TYR A 276 16.75 16.93 -2.99
CA TYR A 276 17.75 17.62 -3.80
C TYR A 276 18.93 18.10 -2.92
N PRO A 277 20.17 18.12 -3.45
CA PRO A 277 20.55 17.66 -4.79
C PRO A 277 20.43 16.14 -4.94
N VAL A 278 20.13 15.68 -6.16
CA VAL A 278 20.04 14.24 -6.45
C VAL A 278 21.46 13.66 -6.49
N ALA A 279 21.71 12.67 -5.64
CA ALA A 279 22.95 11.93 -5.49
C ALA A 279 22.66 10.42 -5.58
N GLU A 280 23.72 9.60 -5.70
CA GLU A 280 23.57 8.15 -5.85
C GLU A 280 22.83 7.49 -4.68
N ASP A 281 22.95 8.08 -3.48
CA ASP A 281 22.37 7.65 -2.22
C ASP A 281 20.95 8.19 -1.97
N ASN A 282 20.38 8.98 -2.88
CA ASN A 282 18.97 9.40 -2.82
C ASN A 282 18.22 9.30 -4.16
N PHE A 283 18.87 8.74 -5.19
CA PHE A 283 18.30 8.59 -6.52
C PHE A 283 17.05 7.70 -6.49
N ASN A 284 15.98 8.19 -7.11
CA ASN A 284 14.75 7.44 -7.20
C ASN A 284 14.80 6.42 -8.35
N TYR A 285 15.07 5.16 -8.03
CA TYR A 285 15.15 4.06 -9.00
C TYR A 285 13.80 3.52 -9.48
N THR A 286 12.68 4.03 -8.97
CA THR A 286 11.32 3.58 -9.32
C THR A 286 11.04 3.57 -10.82
N PRO A 287 11.35 4.62 -11.61
CA PRO A 287 11.02 4.66 -13.04
C PRO A 287 11.75 3.59 -13.84
N VAL A 288 13.02 3.36 -13.52
CA VAL A 288 13.88 2.37 -14.18
C VAL A 288 13.32 0.98 -13.96
N LEU A 289 12.94 0.67 -12.71
CA LEU A 289 12.43 -0.64 -12.34
C LEU A 289 11.00 -0.87 -12.86
N VAL A 290 10.11 0.13 -12.80
CA VAL A 290 8.77 0.04 -13.41
C VAL A 290 8.87 -0.17 -14.92
N GLY A 291 9.72 0.61 -15.60
CA GLY A 291 10.00 0.42 -17.03
C GLY A 291 10.53 -0.97 -17.34
N GLY A 292 11.48 -1.46 -16.54
CA GLY A 292 12.03 -2.82 -16.65
C GLY A 292 10.96 -3.91 -16.51
N VAL A 293 10.09 -3.82 -15.50
CA VAL A 293 9.00 -4.78 -15.29
C VAL A 293 8.02 -4.77 -16.46
N VAL A 294 7.59 -3.59 -16.92
CA VAL A 294 6.69 -3.47 -18.08
C VAL A 294 7.32 -4.07 -19.33
N LEU A 295 8.59 -3.79 -19.60
CA LEU A 295 9.33 -4.35 -20.73
C LEU A 295 9.43 -5.88 -20.65
N LEU A 296 9.73 -6.43 -19.47
CA LEU A 296 9.80 -7.88 -19.25
C LEU A 296 8.42 -8.53 -19.42
N SER A 297 7.35 -7.93 -18.88
CA SER A 297 5.99 -8.47 -19.00
C SER A 297 5.51 -8.45 -20.45
N VAL A 298 5.67 -7.32 -21.16
CA VAL A 298 5.28 -7.20 -22.58
C VAL A 298 6.15 -8.11 -23.45
N GLY A 299 7.45 -8.17 -23.18
CA GLY A 299 8.38 -9.07 -23.86
C GLY A 299 7.99 -10.53 -23.69
N ALA A 300 7.72 -10.97 -22.46
CA ALA A 300 7.26 -12.32 -22.15
C ALA A 300 5.92 -12.64 -22.85
N TRP A 301 5.00 -11.67 -22.92
CA TRP A 301 3.74 -11.84 -23.63
C TRP A 301 3.94 -12.03 -25.13
N VAL A 302 4.70 -11.14 -25.78
CA VAL A 302 4.92 -11.13 -27.23
C VAL A 302 5.76 -12.33 -27.69
N LEU A 303 6.76 -12.71 -26.91
CA LEU A 303 7.70 -13.77 -27.30
C LEU A 303 7.20 -15.18 -26.94
N HIS A 304 6.39 -15.33 -25.89
CA HIS A 304 6.02 -16.63 -25.37
C HIS A 304 4.53 -16.77 -25.07
N ALA A 305 3.98 -15.99 -24.14
CA ALA A 305 2.66 -16.28 -23.56
C ALA A 305 1.49 -16.18 -24.58
N ARG A 306 1.56 -15.27 -25.56
CA ARG A 306 0.49 -15.10 -26.56
C ARG A 306 0.22 -16.34 -27.42
N PHE A 307 1.16 -17.27 -27.49
CA PHE A 307 1.05 -18.46 -28.35
C PHE A 307 0.34 -19.64 -27.67
N TRP A 308 0.25 -19.64 -26.34
CA TRP A 308 -0.29 -20.78 -25.58
C TRP A 308 -1.28 -20.39 -24.47
N PHE A 309 -1.27 -19.15 -23.99
CA PHE A 309 -2.16 -18.71 -22.92
C PHE A 309 -3.58 -18.48 -23.48
N GLN A 310 -4.54 -19.29 -23.02
CA GLN A 310 -5.93 -19.27 -23.52
C GLN A 310 -6.90 -18.49 -22.63
N GLY A 311 -6.41 -17.88 -21.54
CA GLY A 311 -7.23 -17.15 -20.57
C GLY A 311 -7.73 -18.00 -19.41
N PRO A 312 -8.56 -17.43 -18.52
CA PRO A 312 -9.08 -18.11 -17.34
C PRO A 312 -10.02 -19.25 -17.74
N ILE A 313 -9.87 -20.41 -17.13
CA ILE A 313 -10.74 -21.57 -17.37
C ILE A 313 -12.04 -21.37 -16.57
N THR A 314 -13.18 -21.24 -17.26
CA THR A 314 -14.50 -21.07 -16.63
C THR A 314 -14.93 -22.36 -15.95
N ASN A 315 -15.22 -22.32 -14.65
CA ASN A 315 -15.66 -23.48 -13.84
C ASN A 315 -17.13 -23.44 -13.44
N VAL A 316 -17.92 -22.52 -14.00
CA VAL A 316 -19.36 -22.43 -13.74
C VAL A 316 -20.04 -22.88 -15.02
N ASP A 317 -20.72 -24.03 -14.96
CA ASP A 317 -21.63 -24.45 -16.03
C ASP A 317 -22.72 -23.38 -16.15
N VAL A 318 -22.84 -22.78 -17.34
CA VAL A 318 -23.87 -21.79 -17.69
C VAL A 318 -25.21 -22.47 -17.91
#